data_AF-A0A3D3H4Y2-F1
#
_entry.id   AF-A0A3D3H4Y2-F1
#
_cell.length_a   1.000
_cell.length_b   1.000
_cell.length_c   1.000
_cell.angle_alpha   90.00
_cell.angle_beta   90.00
_cell.angle_gamma   90.00
#
_symmetry.space_group_name_H-M   'P 1'
#
loop_
_entity.id
_entity.type
_entity.pdbx_description
1 polymer ?
#
loop_
_entity_poly.entity_id
_entity_poly.type
_entity_poly.pdbx_seq_one_letter_code
_entity_poly.pdbx_strand_id
1 'polypeptide(L)' 'MLGRATLAAFDEAVVGRRSETEVLLAALAAGRHVMLEGPPGTGKSTLLRTLADAAGVGLVFVEG' A
#
# COMPACT_ATOMS: atom_id res chain seq x y z
N MET A 1 3.05 5.65 -13.63
CA MET A 1 2.01 4.79 -14.23
C MET A 1 1.60 3.72 -13.21
N LEU A 2 1.19 4.14 -12.01
CA LEU A 2 0.69 3.25 -10.95
C LEU A 2 -0.79 3.08 -11.21
N GLY A 3 -1.27 1.87 -11.40
CA GLY A 3 -2.66 1.66 -11.79
C GLY A 3 -3.04 0.19 -11.81
N ARG A 4 -3.76 -0.23 -12.85
CA ARG A 4 -4.42 -1.55 -12.89
C ARG A 4 -3.49 -2.75 -12.63
N ALA A 5 -2.25 -2.71 -13.12
CA ALA A 5 -1.28 -3.78 -12.92
C ALA A 5 -0.86 -3.92 -11.45
N THR A 6 -0.64 -2.79 -10.76
CA THR A 6 -0.29 -2.77 -9.34
C THR A 6 -1.45 -3.26 -8.47
N LEU A 7 -2.69 -2.90 -8.82
CA LEU A 7 -3.88 -3.39 -8.10
C LEU A 7 -4.07 -4.90 -8.29
N ALA A 8 -3.85 -5.43 -9.50
CA ALA A 8 -3.96 -6.86 -9.76
C ALA A 8 -2.92 -7.67 -8.97
N ALA A 9 -1.66 -7.22 -8.96
CA ALA A 9 -0.61 -7.85 -8.17
C ALA A 9 -0.88 -7.76 -6.65
N PHE A 10 -1.51 -6.68 -6.20
CA PHE A 10 -1.88 -6.52 -4.79
C PHE A 10 -3.00 -7.48 -4.37
N ASP A 11 -4.04 -7.64 -5.20
CA ASP A 11 -5.18 -8.53 -4.92
C ASP A 11 -4.75 -10.01 -4.78
N GLU A 12 -3.67 -10.42 -5.44
CA GLU A 12 -3.10 -11.77 -5.27
C GLU A 12 -2.39 -11.96 -3.91
N ALA A 13 -1.83 -10.89 -3.36
CA ALA A 13 -0.99 -10.95 -2.16
C ALA A 13 -1.73 -10.56 -0.87
N VAL A 14 -2.84 -9.83 -0.97
CA VAL A 14 -3.61 -9.36 0.19
C VAL A 14 -5.09 -9.65 0.00
N VAL A 15 -5.67 -10.40 0.94
CA VAL A 15 -7.11 -10.66 0.96
C VAL A 15 -7.84 -9.41 1.48
N GLY A 16 -8.68 -8.83 0.64
CA GLY A 16 -9.45 -7.62 0.95
C GLY A 16 -8.63 -6.33 0.87
N ARG A 17 -9.20 -5.22 1.34
CA ARG A 17 -8.57 -3.88 1.38
C ARG A 17 -8.33 -3.17 0.03
N ARG A 18 -9.00 -3.60 -1.04
CA ARG A 18 -8.95 -2.92 -2.36
C ARG A 18 -9.19 -1.41 -2.25
N SER A 19 -10.23 -1.00 -1.51
CA SER A 19 -10.58 0.41 -1.32
C SER A 19 -9.44 1.21 -0.67
N GLU A 20 -8.85 0.68 0.39
CA GLU A 20 -7.73 1.31 1.08
C GLU A 20 -6.50 1.41 0.17
N THR A 21 -6.22 0.37 -0.61
CA THR A 21 -5.11 0.36 -1.58
C THR A 21 -5.33 1.37 -2.70
N GLU A 22 -6.55 1.50 -3.23
CA GLU A 22 -6.88 2.50 -4.26
C GLU A 22 -6.66 3.92 -3.75
N VAL A 23 -7.13 4.22 -2.53
CA VAL A 23 -6.92 5.54 -1.90
C VAL A 23 -5.44 5.80 -1.66
N LEU A 24 -4.71 4.81 -1.16
CA LEU A 24 -3.26 4.92 -0.91
C LEU A 24 -2.50 5.16 -2.21
N LEU A 25 -2.76 4.39 -3.27
CA LEU A 25 -2.17 4.58 -4.59
C LEU A 25 -2.47 5.96 -5.17
N ALA A 26 -3.73 6.41 -5.07
CA ALA A 26 -4.13 7.72 -5.55
C ALA A 26 -3.41 8.86 -4.81
N ALA A 27 -3.31 8.77 -3.49
CA ALA A 27 -2.61 9.76 -2.67
C ALA A 27 -1.11 9.81 -2.98
N LEU A 28 -0.45 8.64 -3.10
CA LEU A 28 0.96 8.56 -3.46
C LEU A 28 1.22 9.08 -4.88
N ALA A 29 0.36 8.75 -5.84
CA ALA A 29 0.45 9.27 -7.20
C ALA A 29 0.26 10.80 -7.26
N ALA A 30 -0.50 11.37 -6.32
CA ALA A 30 -0.66 12.82 -6.16
C ALA A 30 0.47 13.49 -5.33
N GLY A 31 1.49 12.74 -4.93
CA GLY A 31 2.58 13.25 -4.08
C GLY A 31 2.10 13.71 -2.71
N ARG A 32 1.13 13.01 -2.13
CA ARG A 32 0.58 13.30 -0.79
C ARG A 32 1.04 12.26 0.22
N HIS A 33 1.14 12.69 1.48
CA HIS A 33 1.42 11.81 2.60
C HIS A 33 0.14 11.14 3.09
N VAL A 34 0.25 9.91 3.59
CA VAL A 34 -0.86 9.11 4.09
C VAL A 34 -0.53 8.56 5.48
N MET A 35 -1.51 8.57 6.38
CA MET A 35 -1.44 7.93 7.69
C MET A 35 -2.29 6.66 7.67
N LEU A 36 -1.71 5.53 8.08
CA LEU A 36 -2.43 4.27 8.22
C LEU A 36 -2.75 4.03 9.70
N GLU A 37 -4.02 4.17 10.07
CA GLU A 37 -4.49 3.95 11.44
C GLU A 37 -5.19 2.58 11.58
N GLY A 38 -5.04 1.97 12.75
CA GLY A 38 -5.80 0.77 13.14
C GLY A 38 -5.10 -0.04 14.24
N PRO A 39 -5.79 -1.03 14.83
CA PRO A 39 -5.24 -1.86 15.91
C PRO A 39 -3.89 -2.53 15.56
N PRO A 40 -3.04 -2.86 16.54
CA PRO A 40 -1.82 -3.64 16.29
C PRO A 40 -2.18 -4.99 15.63
N GLY A 41 -1.33 -5.47 14.73
CA GLY A 41 -1.54 -6.74 14.04
C GLY A 41 -2.52 -6.73 12.86
N THR A 42 -3.11 -5.59 12.48
CA THR A 42 -4.10 -5.51 11.37
C THR A 42 -3.53 -5.48 9.96
N GLY A 43 -2.24 -5.78 9.80
CA GLY A 43 -1.59 -5.92 8.49
C GLY A 43 -1.14 -4.62 7.84
N LYS A 44 -1.08 -3.48 8.54
CA LYS A 44 -0.59 -2.19 7.99
C LYS A 44 0.79 -2.30 7.34
N SER A 45 1.75 -2.90 8.03
CA SER A 45 3.11 -3.08 7.50
C SER A 45 3.14 -4.09 6.35
N THR A 46 2.28 -5.10 6.37
CA THR A 46 2.11 -6.05 5.25
C THR A 46 1.60 -5.31 4.01
N LEU A 47 0.56 -4.50 4.17
CA LEU A 47 -0.02 -3.67 3.10
C LEU A 47 1.03 -2.76 2.47
N LEU A 48 1.85 -2.07 3.27
CA LEU A 48 2.92 -1.20 2.75
C LEU A 48 4.00 -1.98 1.99
N ARG A 49 4.40 -3.17 2.47
CA ARG A 49 5.37 -4.04 1.77
C ARG A 49 4.82 -4.52 0.44
N THR A 50 3.62 -5.11 0.44
CA THR A 50 2.97 -5.59 -0.79
C THR A 50 2.81 -4.47 -1.80
N LEU A 51 2.40 -3.29 -1.35
CA LEU A 51 2.26 -2.13 -2.23
C LEU A 51 3.60 -1.73 -2.85
N ALA A 52 4.65 -1.65 -2.04
CA ALA A 52 5.98 -1.26 -2.51
C ALA A 52 6.51 -2.25 -3.55
N ASP A 53 6.36 -3.55 -3.28
CA ASP A 53 6.73 -4.63 -4.20
C ASP A 53 5.94 -4.53 -5.52
N ALA A 54 4.61 -4.39 -5.43
CA ALA A 54 3.73 -4.29 -6.61
C ALA A 54 3.93 -2.99 -7.43
N ALA A 55 4.40 -1.93 -6.78
CA ALA A 55 4.67 -0.64 -7.41
C ALA A 55 6.13 -0.51 -7.91
N GLY A 56 7.01 -1.43 -7.53
CA GLY A 56 8.45 -1.36 -7.83
C GLY A 56 9.13 -0.15 -7.19
N VAL A 57 8.71 0.25 -5.98
CA VAL A 57 9.25 1.42 -5.26
C VAL A 57 9.98 1.00 -3.99
N GLY A 58 10.98 1.78 -3.58
CA GLY A 58 11.69 1.55 -2.33
C GLY A 58 10.81 1.81 -1.10
N LEU A 59 10.94 0.95 -0.08
CA LEU A 59 10.29 1.10 1.21
C LEU A 59 11.33 1.06 2.33
N VAL A 60 11.26 2.02 3.25
CA VAL A 60 12.10 2.09 4.45
C VAL A 60 11.20 2.17 5.67
N PHE A 61 11.39 1.28 6.62
CA PHE A 61 10.78 1.39 7.94
C PHE A 61 11.75 2.12 8.87
N VAL A 62 11.26 3.18 9.49
CA VAL A 62 11.98 3.92 10.53
C VAL A 62 11.20 3.75 11.81
N GLU A 63 11.81 3.13 12.81
CA GLU A 63 11.28 3.06 14.17
C GLU A 63 11.92 4.18 15.01
N GLY A 64 11.11 4.81 15.85
CA GLY A 64 11.52 5.85 16.80
C GLY A 64 11.23 5.42 18.22
#